data_AF-A0AAV4Y3F0-F1
#
_entry.id   AF-A0AAV4Y3F0-F1
#
_cell.length_a   1.000
_cell.length_b   1.000
_cell.length_c   1.000
_cell.angle_alpha   90.00
_cell.angle_beta   90.00
_cell.angle_gamma   90.00
#
_symmetry.space_group_name_H-M   'P 1'
#
loop_
_entity.id
_entity.type
_entity.pdbx_description
1 polymer ?
#
loop_
_entity_poly.entity_id
_entity_poly.type
_entity_poly.pdbx_seq_one_letter_code
_entity_poly.pdbx_strand_id
1 'polypeptide(L)'
;MTWDVHLSNKLWISGPAEAPRGSMVAMSCETDASNPKSELSWTIDGQKIERAEESVRETADGWITTSNITITLNRQVNSSIHASHINK
;
A
#
# COMPACT_ATOMS: atom_id res chain seq x y z
N MET A 1 3.76 -2.57 32.38
CA MET A 1 4.52 -2.41 31.13
C MET A 1 3.52 -2.62 30.01
N THR A 2 2.74 -1.59 29.73
CA THR A 2 1.71 -1.62 28.70
C THR A 2 2.44 -1.42 27.37
N TRP A 3 2.41 -2.41 26.49
CA TRP A 3 2.79 -2.19 25.10
C TRP A 3 1.70 -1.29 24.51
N ASP A 4 1.92 0.02 24.56
CA ASP A 4 0.92 0.98 24.11
C ASP A 4 0.65 0.78 22.62
N VAL A 5 -0.62 0.63 22.28
CA VAL A 5 -1.09 0.47 20.91
C VAL A 5 -0.71 1.72 20.12
N HIS A 6 0.11 1.56 19.07
CA HIS A 6 0.52 2.65 18.21
C HIS A 6 -0.18 2.54 16.86
N LEU A 7 -1.25 3.34 16.70
CA LEU A 7 -2.01 3.42 15.46
C LEU A 7 -1.41 4.54 14.59
N SER A 8 -0.45 4.20 13.74
CA SER A 8 -0.04 5.12 12.67
C SER A 8 -0.96 4.94 11.46
N ASN A 9 -1.53 6.05 10.98
CA ASN A 9 -2.37 6.12 9.78
C ASN A 9 -1.61 6.66 8.57
N LYS A 10 -0.29 6.76 8.67
CA LYS A 10 0.57 7.31 7.62
C LYS A 10 1.01 6.19 6.70
N LEU A 11 0.88 6.46 5.41
CA LEU A 11 1.37 5.62 4.33
C LEU A 11 2.04 6.48 3.26
N TRP A 12 3.00 5.87 2.57
CA TRP A 12 3.68 6.46 1.43
C TRP A 12 3.51 5.54 0.22
N ILE A 13 2.92 6.09 -0.84
CA ILE A 13 2.78 5.40 -2.12
C ILE A 13 3.87 5.89 -3.07
N SER A 14 4.57 4.97 -3.72
CA SER A 14 5.58 5.26 -4.74
C SER A 14 5.32 4.46 -6.02
N GLY A 15 5.70 5.05 -7.15
CA GLY A 15 5.49 4.50 -8.48
C GLY A 15 5.61 5.58 -9.55
N PRO A 16 5.55 5.21 -10.83
CA PRO A 16 5.59 6.18 -11.92
C PRO A 16 4.33 7.06 -11.91
N ALA A 17 4.52 8.39 -12.05
CA ALA A 17 3.41 9.34 -12.16
C ALA A 17 2.66 9.23 -13.50
N GLU A 18 3.38 8.80 -14.55
CA GLU A 18 2.87 8.62 -15.90
C GLU A 18 3.48 7.37 -16.51
N ALA A 19 2.71 6.67 -17.34
CA ALA A 19 3.20 5.51 -18.06
C ALA A 19 2.51 5.37 -19.43
N PRO A 20 3.18 4.77 -20.43
CA PRO A 20 2.56 4.49 -21.72
C PRO A 20 1.30 3.63 -21.56
N ARG A 21 0.31 3.88 -22.42
CA ARG A 21 -0.93 3.07 -22.42
C ARG A 21 -0.61 1.59 -22.60
N GLY A 22 -1.23 0.75 -21.77
CA GLY A 22 -1.05 -0.70 -21.83
C GLY A 22 0.29 -1.20 -21.29
N SER A 23 1.13 -0.31 -20.74
CA SER A 23 2.32 -0.73 -20.01
C SER A 23 1.95 -1.28 -18.63
N MET A 24 2.82 -2.15 -18.12
CA MET A 24 2.78 -2.59 -16.72
C MET A 24 3.54 -1.60 -15.86
N VAL A 25 2.91 -1.15 -14.78
CA VAL A 25 3.53 -0.28 -13.77
C VAL A 25 3.58 -1.00 -12.43
N ALA A 26 4.69 -0.82 -11.72
CA ALA A 26 4.84 -1.28 -10.36
C ALA A 26 4.53 -0.12 -9.41
N MET A 27 3.69 -0.40 -8.42
CA MET A 27 3.38 0.52 -7.33
C MET A 27 3.80 -0.14 -6.01
N SER A 28 4.27 0.68 -5.08
CA SER A 28 4.64 0.26 -3.73
C SER A 28 3.96 1.18 -2.71
N CYS A 29 3.51 0.61 -1.61
CA CYS A 29 2.96 1.34 -0.46
C CYS A 29 3.66 0.85 0.80
N GLU A 30 4.11 1.78 1.62
CA GLU A 30 4.74 1.48 2.90
C GLU A 30 4.02 2.22 4.02
N THR A 31 3.81 1.53 5.14
CA THR A 31 3.26 2.13 6.36
C THR A 31 4.36 2.74 7.22
N ASP A 32 3.99 3.72 8.02
CA ASP A 32 4.78 4.02 9.22
C ASP A 32 4.69 2.85 10.22
N ALA A 33 5.56 2.85 11.23
CA ALA A 33 5.57 1.78 12.23
C ALA A 33 4.23 1.75 13.00
N SER A 34 3.60 0.57 13.06
CA SER A 34 2.34 0.36 13.77
C SER A 34 2.41 -0.85 14.69
N ASN A 35 1.63 -0.83 15.77
CA ASN A 35 1.48 -1.95 16.69
C ASN A 35 0.00 -2.09 17.08
N PRO A 36 -0.72 -3.13 16.59
CA PRO A 36 -0.22 -4.29 15.84
C PRO A 36 0.12 -3.95 14.37
N LYS A 37 0.77 -4.90 13.66
CA LYS A 37 1.07 -4.76 12.23
C LYS A 37 -0.18 -4.41 11.42
N SER A 38 -0.05 -3.49 10.46
CA SER A 38 -1.13 -3.13 9.55
C SER A 38 -1.23 -4.10 8.38
N GLU A 39 -2.46 -4.35 7.90
CA GLU A 39 -2.73 -4.95 6.58
C GLU A 39 -2.96 -3.83 5.56
N LEU A 40 -2.54 -4.00 4.30
CA LEU A 40 -2.72 -2.99 3.26
C LEU A 40 -3.73 -3.46 2.21
N SER A 41 -4.48 -2.51 1.65
CA SER A 41 -5.37 -2.79 0.52
C SER A 41 -5.28 -1.72 -0.55
N TRP A 42 -5.35 -2.17 -1.79
CA TRP A 42 -5.26 -1.33 -2.97
C TRP A 42 -6.59 -1.22 -3.69
N THR A 43 -6.92 -0.02 -4.13
CA THR A 43 -8.05 0.25 -5.02
C THR A 43 -7.55 1.07 -6.22
N ILE A 44 -7.89 0.63 -7.42
CA ILE A 44 -7.55 1.31 -8.68
C ILE A 44 -8.86 1.59 -9.41
N ASP A 45 -9.14 2.86 -9.68
CA ASP A 45 -10.37 3.27 -10.38
C ASP A 45 -11.65 2.71 -9.74
N GLY A 46 -11.65 2.61 -8.41
CA GLY A 46 -12.75 2.05 -7.62
C GLY A 46 -12.77 0.52 -7.53
N GLN A 47 -11.87 -0.19 -8.23
CA GLN A 47 -11.76 -1.64 -8.18
C GLN A 47 -10.69 -2.08 -7.19
N LYS A 48 -11.08 -2.93 -6.22
CA LYS A 48 -10.14 -3.53 -5.27
C LYS A 48 -9.19 -4.49 -5.98
N ILE A 49 -7.92 -4.44 -5.62
CA ILE A 49 -6.91 -5.38 -6.11
C ILE A 49 -6.81 -6.53 -5.13
N GLU A 50 -7.03 -7.74 -5.64
CA GLU A 50 -7.03 -8.96 -4.82
C GLU A 50 -5.63 -9.52 -4.60
N ARG A 51 -4.70 -9.26 -5.52
CA ARG A 51 -3.33 -9.78 -5.48
C ARG A 51 -2.34 -8.64 -5.28
N ALA A 52 -1.78 -8.60 -4.08
CA ALA A 52 -0.64 -7.75 -3.73
C ALA A 52 0.41 -8.61 -3.03
N GLU A 53 1.68 -8.28 -3.25
CA GLU A 53 2.78 -8.86 -2.52
C GLU A 53 2.98 -8.05 -1.24
N GLU A 54 2.75 -8.66 -0.08
CA GLU A 54 2.94 -8.01 1.21
C GLU A 54 4.16 -8.56 1.95
N SER A 55 4.88 -7.67 2.61
CA SER A 55 5.99 -8.01 3.49
C SER A 55 5.91 -7.16 4.77
N VAL A 56 6.41 -7.71 5.88
CA VAL A 56 6.39 -7.06 7.19
C VAL A 56 7.79 -7.06 7.76
N ARG A 57 8.22 -5.91 8.27
CA ARG A 57 9.50 -5.71 8.93
C ARG A 57 9.29 -5.21 10.36
N GLU A 58 9.96 -5.85 11.31
CA GLU A 58 9.98 -5.40 12.71
C GLU A 58 11.00 -4.25 12.89
N THR A 59 10.63 -3.29 13.73
CA THR A 59 11.41 -2.10 14.09
C THR A 59 11.37 -1.90 15.62
N ALA A 60 12.15 -0.95 16.14
CA ALA A 60 12.10 -0.61 17.55
C ALA A 60 10.71 -0.10 18.01
N ASP A 61 9.95 0.50 17.09
CA ASP A 61 8.69 1.21 17.37
C ASP A 61 7.43 0.42 16.95
N GLY A 62 7.60 -0.80 16.43
CA GLY A 62 6.50 -1.65 15.95
C GLY A 62 6.83 -2.34 14.63
N TRP A 63 5.82 -2.52 13.78
CA TRP A 63 5.95 -3.17 12.47
C TRP A 63 5.68 -2.21 11.33
N ILE A 64 6.54 -2.25 10.32
CA ILE A 64 6.32 -1.61 9.02
C ILE A 64 5.80 -2.67 8.06
N THR A 65 4.70 -2.39 7.39
CA THR A 65 4.15 -3.22 6.33
C THR A 65 4.40 -2.55 4.98
N THR A 66 4.94 -3.31 4.04
CA THR A 66 5.12 -2.87 2.64
C THR A 66 4.28 -3.76 1.73
N SER A 67 3.53 -3.16 0.82
CA SER A 67 2.70 -3.84 -0.17
C SER A 67 3.06 -3.38 -1.58
N ASN A 68 3.27 -4.32 -2.49
CA ASN A 68 3.62 -4.06 -3.88
C ASN A 68 2.57 -4.67 -4.82
N ILE A 69 2.22 -3.93 -5.88
CA ILE A 69 1.34 -4.40 -6.95
C ILE A 69 1.96 -4.11 -8.31
N THR A 70 1.70 -4.97 -9.28
CA THR A 70 1.97 -4.71 -10.69
C THR A 70 0.66 -4.71 -11.45
N ILE A 71 0.38 -3.60 -12.13
CA ILE A 71 -0.90 -3.38 -12.81
C ILE A 71 -0.68 -2.96 -14.25
N THR A 72 -1.61 -3.31 -15.13
CA THR A 72 -1.62 -2.81 -16.52
C THR A 72 -2.60 -1.65 -16.64
N LEU A 73 -2.12 -0.46 -16.98
CA LEU A 73 -2.96 0.73 -17.14
C LEU A 73 -3.65 0.71 -18.51
N ASN A 74 -4.83 0.09 -18.54
CA ASN A 74 -5.59 -0.17 -19.77
C ASN A 74 -6.57 0.95 -20.14
N ARG A 75 -7.02 1.74 -19.16
CA ARG A 75 -8.00 2.83 -19.34
C ARG A 75 -7.31 4.18 -19.50
N GLN A 76 -7.80 4.96 -20.46
CA GLN A 76 -7.28 6.28 -20.79
C GLN A 76 -7.68 7.31 -19.74
N VAL A 77 -6.74 8.21 -19.46
CA VAL A 77 -6.89 9.48 -18.74
C VAL A 77 -7.17 9.29 -17.24
N ASN A 78 -6.08 9.29 -16.47
CA ASN A 78 -6.05 9.46 -15.01
C ASN A 78 -6.60 8.26 -14.21
N SER A 79 -5.80 7.21 -14.06
CA SER A 79 -6.09 6.18 -13.06
C SER A 79 -5.83 6.71 -11.66
N SER A 80 -6.80 6.58 -10.76
CA SER A 80 -6.67 6.93 -9.35
C SER A 80 -6.29 5.70 -8.54
N ILE A 81 -5.19 5.81 -7.80
CA ILE A 81 -4.65 4.71 -7.00
C ILE A 81 -4.76 5.12 -5.53
N HIS A 82 -5.45 4.31 -4.75
CA HIS A 82 -5.60 4.49 -3.32
C HIS A 82 -5.05 3.26 -2.60
N ALA A 83 -4.25 3.50 -1.56
CA ALA A 83 -3.88 2.49 -0.58
C ALA A 83 -4.46 2.88 0.78
N SER A 84 -4.90 1.89 1.55
CA SER A 84 -5.44 2.09 2.89
C SER A 84 -4.99 0.97 3.82
N HIS A 85 -4.85 1.31 5.10
CA HIS A 85 -4.62 0.32 6.15
C HIS A 85 -5.96 -0.30 6.54
N ILE A 86 -5.96 -1.61 6.70
CA ILE A 86 -7.07 -2.33 7.32
C ILE A 86 -6.66 -2.59 8.76
N ASN A 87 -7.30 -1.86 9.68
CA ASN A 87 -7.20 -2.15 11.11
C ASN A 87 -8.27 -3.20 11.44
N LYS A 88 -7.86 -4.34 12.01
CA LYS A 88 -8.77 -5.34 12.59
C LYS A 88 -8.98 -5.11 14.08
#